data_AF-A0A6A5REG5-F1
#
_entry.id   AF-A0A6A5REG5-F1
#
_cell.length_a   1.000
_cell.length_b   1.000
_cell.length_c   1.000
_cell.angle_alpha   90.00
_cell.angle_beta   90.00
_cell.angle_gamma   90.00
#
_symmetry.space_group_name_H-M   'P 1'
#
loop_
_entity.id
_entity.type
_entity.pdbx_description
1 polymer ?
#
loop_
_entity_poly.entity_id
_entity_poly.type
_entity_poly.pdbx_seq_one_letter_code
_entity_poly.pdbx_strand_id
1 'polypeptide(L)'
;ISCFLHRYPNKLLTAWSAPMEKQRHDAALYDSFRLYFNLLHSIIKQHAIEVENTYNIDKKGFMIRVIRKSVRIFNKKLFKL
;
A
#
# COMPACT_ATOMS: atom_id res chain seq x y z
N ILE A 1 -1.00 -1.03 -20.23
CA ILE A 1 -0.48 0.35 -20.09
C ILE A 1 -1.68 1.29 -20.17
N SER A 2 -1.97 2.10 -19.15
CA SER A 2 -3.25 2.82 -19.03
C SER A 2 -3.37 3.95 -20.06
N CYS A 3 -4.60 4.26 -20.51
CA CYS A 3 -4.89 5.35 -21.44
C CYS A 3 -4.35 6.71 -20.96
N PHE A 4 -4.19 6.88 -19.64
CA PHE A 4 -3.61 8.07 -19.02
C PHE A 4 -2.12 8.26 -19.38
N LEU A 5 -1.34 7.18 -19.41
CA LEU A 5 0.07 7.23 -19.82
C LEU A 5 0.21 7.56 -21.31
N HIS A 6 -0.66 6.98 -22.15
CA HIS A 6 -0.69 7.27 -23.58
C HIS A 6 -1.08 8.72 -23.89
N ARG A 7 -1.91 9.36 -23.05
CA ARG A 7 -2.27 10.78 -23.23
C ARG A 7 -1.11 11.74 -22.94
N TYR A 8 -0.12 11.33 -22.14
CA TYR A 8 0.97 12.20 -21.69
C TYR A 8 2.37 11.57 -21.81
N PRO A 9 2.77 11.08 -22.99
CA PRO A 9 3.98 10.27 -23.16
C PRO A 9 5.26 11.06 -22.83
N ASN A 10 5.27 12.36 -23.10
CA ASN A 10 6.43 13.23 -22.89
C ASN A 10 6.47 13.88 -21.49
N LYS A 11 5.43 13.70 -20.67
CA LYS A 11 5.32 14.32 -19.34
C LYS A 11 5.38 13.31 -18.19
N LEU A 12 5.02 12.05 -18.43
CA LEU A 12 4.91 11.03 -17.40
C LEU A 12 5.92 9.89 -17.60
N LEU A 13 6.41 9.34 -16.50
CA LEU A 13 7.21 8.12 -16.41
C LEU A 13 6.50 7.11 -15.53
N THR A 14 6.76 5.83 -15.76
CA THR A 14 6.39 4.77 -14.83
C THR A 14 7.64 4.10 -14.31
N ALA A 15 7.72 3.90 -13.00
CA ALA A 15 8.74 3.07 -12.40
C ALA A 15 8.12 2.10 -11.40
N TRP A 16 8.73 0.93 -11.28
CA TRP A 16 8.43 -0.02 -10.23
C TRP A 16 8.95 0.54 -8.91
N SER A 17 8.06 0.70 -7.94
CA SER A 17 8.45 1.10 -6.60
C SER A 17 8.47 -0.11 -5.66
N ALA A 18 9.37 -0.04 -4.67
CA ALA A 18 9.32 -0.97 -3.55
C ALA A 18 7.93 -0.91 -2.89
N PRO A 19 7.45 -2.01 -2.31
CA PRO A 19 6.17 -2.01 -1.62
C PRO A 19 6.20 -0.95 -0.50
N MET A 20 5.25 0.00 -0.53
CA MET A 20 5.18 1.08 0.47
C MET A 20 5.16 0.53 1.88
N GLU A 21 4.39 -0.53 2.06
CA GLU A 21 4.18 -1.15 3.35
C GLU A 21 5.42 -1.90 3.82
N LYS A 22 6.28 -2.36 2.89
CA LYS A 22 7.58 -2.90 3.24
C LYS A 22 8.50 -1.84 3.83
N GLN A 23 8.57 -0.66 3.21
CA GLN A 23 9.41 0.43 3.74
C GLN A 23 8.93 0.90 5.12
N ARG A 24 7.62 0.95 5.33
CA ARG A 24 7.03 1.25 6.65
C ARG A 24 7.27 0.13 7.64
N HIS A 25 7.17 -1.13 7.21
CA HIS A 25 7.44 -2.27 8.05
C HIS A 25 8.90 -2.31 8.51
N ASP A 26 9.84 -2.11 7.59
CA ASP A 26 11.27 -2.09 7.90
C ASP A 26 11.63 -0.92 8.85
N ALA A 27 10.89 0.19 8.78
CA ALA A 27 11.09 1.37 9.62
C ALA A 27 10.36 1.30 10.98
N ALA A 28 9.42 0.38 11.17
CA ALA A 28 8.59 0.29 12.36
C ALA A 28 8.95 -0.92 13.22
N LEU A 29 8.90 -0.73 14.55
CA LEU A 29 9.15 -1.79 15.51
C LEU A 29 8.01 -2.81 15.51
N TYR A 30 8.34 -4.07 15.81
CA TYR A 30 7.37 -5.17 15.94
C TYR A 30 6.20 -4.80 16.87
N ASP A 31 6.49 -4.13 17.99
CA ASP A 31 5.48 -3.74 18.97
C ASP A 31 4.45 -2.77 18.41
N SER A 32 4.84 -1.86 17.53
CA SER A 32 3.92 -0.93 16.87
C SER A 32 2.91 -1.67 16.00
N PHE A 33 3.33 -2.70 15.27
CA PHE A 33 2.42 -3.55 14.49
C PHE A 33 1.51 -4.38 15.37
N ARG A 34 2.04 -4.94 16.46
CA ARG A 34 1.24 -5.71 17.41
C ARG A 34 0.13 -4.83 18.00
N LEU A 35 0.46 -3.61 18.43
CA LEU A 35 -0.51 -2.64 18.93
C LEU A 35 -1.54 -2.24 17.87
N TYR A 36 -1.11 -1.99 16.63
CA TYR A 36 -2.00 -1.69 15.51
C TYR A 36 -3.03 -2.80 15.27
N PHE A 37 -2.57 -4.07 15.17
CA PHE A 37 -3.49 -5.19 14.93
C PHE A 37 -4.42 -5.43 16.12
N ASN A 38 -3.94 -5.26 17.36
CA ASN A 38 -4.80 -5.37 18.54
C ASN A 38 -5.93 -4.33 18.51
N LEU A 39 -5.61 -3.07 18.18
CA LEU A 39 -6.59 -2.00 18.05
C LEU A 39 -7.58 -2.30 16.91
N LEU A 40 -7.08 -2.71 15.76
CA LEU A 40 -7.89 -3.06 14.59
C LEU A 40 -8.89 -4.18 14.92
N HIS A 41 -8.43 -5.25 15.58
CA HIS A 41 -9.30 -6.34 16.01
C HIS A 41 -10.35 -5.88 17.03
N SER A 42 -10.00 -4.95 17.92
CA SER A 42 -10.96 -4.35 18.86
C SER A 42 -12.07 -3.60 18.12
N ILE A 43 -11.73 -2.79 17.11
CA ILE A 43 -12.70 -2.03 16.31
C ILE A 43 -13.60 -2.96 15.49
N ILE A 44 -13.03 -3.98 14.83
CA ILE A 44 -13.80 -4.98 14.08
C ILE A 44 -14.84 -5.65 15.00
N LYS A 45 -14.42 -6.05 16.20
CA LYS A 45 -15.31 -6.66 17.19
C LYS A 45 -16.37 -5.67 17.69
N GLN A 46 -15.98 -4.44 18.01
CA GLN A 46 -16.88 -3.40 18.51
C GLN A 46 -17.99 -3.06 17.52
N HIS A 47 -17.67 -3.03 16.23
CA HIS A 47 -18.60 -2.68 15.18
C HIS A 47 -19.25 -3.89 14.49
N ALA A 48 -19.02 -5.11 14.99
CA ALA A 48 -19.50 -6.35 14.39
C ALA A 48 -19.23 -6.43 12.87
N ILE A 49 -18.06 -5.93 12.44
CA ILE A 49 -17.70 -5.89 11.02
C ILE A 49 -17.48 -7.33 10.56
N GLU A 50 -18.27 -7.75 9.60
CA GLU A 50 -18.13 -9.08 9.00
C GLU A 50 -16.85 -9.16 8.14
N VAL A 51 -16.27 -10.35 8.07
CA VAL A 51 -15.01 -10.58 7.37
C VAL A 51 -15.11 -10.23 5.88
N GLU A 52 -16.26 -10.49 5.27
CA GLU A 52 -16.58 -10.11 3.89
C GLU A 52 -16.57 -8.60 3.63
N ASN A 53 -16.88 -7.81 4.66
CA ASN A 53 -16.83 -6.35 4.62
C ASN A 53 -15.43 -5.79 4.95
N THR A 54 -14.48 -6.67 5.29
CA THR A 54 -13.12 -6.30 5.70
C THR A 54 -12.15 -6.48 4.53
N TYR A 55 -12.23 -5.60 3.53
CA TYR A 55 -11.41 -5.75 2.32
C TYR A 55 -9.92 -5.47 2.59
N ASN A 56 -9.11 -6.53 2.60
CA ASN A 56 -7.65 -6.45 2.48
C ASN A 56 -6.97 -5.65 3.62
N ILE A 57 -7.57 -5.70 4.81
CA ILE A 57 -7.17 -5.01 6.06
C ILE A 57 -6.60 -5.99 7.11
N ASP A 58 -6.76 -7.30 6.90
CA ASP A 58 -6.23 -8.35 7.78
C ASP A 58 -4.72 -8.59 7.57
N LYS A 59 -4.14 -9.50 8.37
CA LYS A 59 -2.72 -9.87 8.27
C LYS A 59 -2.33 -10.37 6.88
N LYS A 60 -3.24 -11.09 6.18
CA LYS A 60 -2.96 -11.57 4.81
C LYS A 60 -2.95 -10.43 3.82
N GLY A 61 -3.94 -9.54 3.85
CA GLY A 61 -3.99 -8.35 3.00
C GLY A 61 -2.81 -7.41 3.24
N PHE A 62 -2.41 -7.27 4.51
CA PHE A 62 -1.19 -6.57 4.88
C PHE A 62 0.07 -7.21 4.27
N MET A 63 0.24 -8.52 4.40
CA MET A 63 1.36 -9.26 3.79
C MET A 63 1.39 -9.10 2.27
N ILE A 64 0.24 -9.13 1.60
CA ILE A 64 0.14 -8.87 0.16
C ILE A 64 0.65 -7.46 -0.16
N ARG A 65 0.30 -6.45 0.65
CA ARG A 65 0.78 -5.07 0.47
C ARG A 65 2.27 -4.90 0.76
N VAL A 66 2.85 -5.72 1.65
CA VAL A 66 4.28 -5.74 1.95
C VAL A 66 5.09 -6.43 0.85
N ILE A 67 4.57 -7.51 0.24
CA ILE A 67 5.30 -8.23 -0.81
C ILE A 67 5.12 -7.54 -2.17
N ARG A 68 3.92 -7.05 -2.48
CA ARG A 68 3.56 -6.67 -3.85
C ARG A 68 4.16 -5.33 -4.23
N LYS A 69 5.06 -5.36 -5.22
CA LYS A 69 5.57 -4.15 -5.89
C LYS A 69 4.43 -3.44 -6.62
N SER A 70 4.45 -2.12 -6.61
CA SER A 70 3.48 -1.29 -7.33
C SER A 70 4.18 -0.43 -8.38
N VAL A 71 3.54 -0.29 -9.54
CA VAL A 71 3.95 0.70 -10.55
C VAL A 71 3.45 2.05 -10.09
N ARG A 72 4.36 3.02 -10.01
CA ARG A 72 4.02 4.42 -9.75
C ARG A 72 4.24 5.26 -10.99
N ILE A 73 3.42 6.29 -11.11
CA ILE A 73 3.51 7.29 -12.18
C ILE A 73 4.22 8.52 -11.61
N PHE A 74 5.25 8.96 -12.30
CA PHE A 74 6.07 10.11 -11.92
C PHE A 74 5.99 11.19 -13.00
N ASN A 75 6.10 12.44 -12.59
CA ASN A 75 6.23 13.55 -13.53
C ASN A 75 7.70 13.68 -13.96
N LYS A 76 7.97 13.62 -15.27
CA LYS A 76 9.31 13.72 -15.87
C LYS A 76 10.08 14.97 -15.44
N LYS A 77 9.39 16.11 -15.29
CA LYS A 77 10.03 17.38 -14.92
C LYS A 77 10.43 17.43 -13.45
N LEU A 78 9.64 16.80 -12.56
CA LEU A 78 9.88 16.80 -11.12
C LEU A 78 10.90 15.74 -10.73
N PHE A 79 10.79 14.55 -11.32
CA PHE A 79 11.75 13.45 -11.18
C PHE A 79 12.80 13.54 -12.29
N LYS A 80 13.56 14.65 -12.34
CA LYS A 80 14.68 14.82 -13.28
C LYS A 80 15.57 13.59 -13.24
N LEU A 81 15.45 12.73 -14.25
CA LEU A 81 16.53 11.88 -14.75
C LEU A 81 17.27 12.70 -15.80
#